data_AF-A0A6H1KTC3-F1
#
_entry.id   AF-A0A6H1KTC3-F1
#
_cell.length_a   1.000
_cell.length_b   1.000
_cell.length_c   1.000
_cell.angle_alpha   90.00
_cell.angle_beta   90.00
_cell.angle_gamma   90.00
#
_symmetry.space_group_name_H-M   'P 1'
#
loop_
_entity.id
_entity.type
_entity.pdbx_description
1 polymer ?
#
loop_
_entity_poly.entity_id
_entity_poly.type
_entity_poly.pdbx_seq_one_letter_code
_entity_poly.pdbx_strand_id
1 'polypeptide(L)'
;MSDSGAPAAARVVVGVSGSLGSLTALCRAADEARRRSAELWPVLAWEPPGGELAARRTPASYVLLDEWQRLARRNLLTALDHAFGHAGPGVPMRALVARGTAGRALVESADRDNDLLVVGAGRRSSWHRLCSCSVSRYCLAHAVCPVLAVPPSPLEAELTSAHRRNLWRLRLDTRRLAETAEETVPPDA
;
A
#
# COMPACT_ATOMS: atom_id res chain seq x y z
N MET A 1 12.97 -35.40 -26.69
CA MET A 1 13.49 -34.20 -26.02
C MET A 1 12.31 -33.57 -25.29
N SER A 2 12.03 -34.06 -24.09
CA SER A 2 10.93 -33.55 -23.26
C SER A 2 11.53 -32.49 -22.34
N ASP A 3 11.25 -31.24 -22.64
CA ASP A 3 11.49 -30.14 -21.72
C ASP A 3 10.45 -30.28 -20.59
N SER A 4 10.82 -31.02 -19.55
CA SER A 4 10.08 -31.10 -18.31
C SER A 4 10.22 -29.75 -17.63
N GLY A 5 9.42 -28.77 -18.07
CA GLY A 5 9.37 -27.44 -17.50
C GLY A 5 9.12 -27.57 -16.00
N ALA A 6 10.13 -27.26 -15.19
CA ALA A 6 9.98 -27.21 -13.74
C ALA A 6 8.76 -26.34 -13.43
N PRO A 7 7.87 -26.76 -12.50
CA PRO A 7 6.70 -25.97 -12.19
C PRO A 7 7.14 -24.55 -11.84
N ALA A 8 6.60 -23.57 -12.54
CA ALA A 8 6.97 -22.17 -12.34
C ALA A 8 6.85 -21.82 -10.85
N ALA A 9 7.89 -21.22 -10.27
CA ALA A 9 7.94 -20.94 -8.84
C ALA A 9 6.66 -20.21 -8.38
N ALA A 10 6.07 -20.66 -7.26
CA ALA A 10 4.89 -20.04 -6.68
C ALA A 10 5.22 -18.60 -6.26
N ARG A 11 4.28 -17.67 -6.48
CA ARG A 11 4.44 -16.25 -6.13
C ARG A 11 3.32 -15.80 -5.21
N VAL A 12 3.65 -14.94 -4.26
CA VAL A 12 2.66 -14.23 -3.46
C VAL A 12 2.70 -12.76 -3.87
N VAL A 13 1.71 -12.33 -4.63
CA VAL A 13 1.58 -10.96 -5.13
C VAL A 13 0.79 -10.14 -4.13
N VAL A 14 1.23 -8.94 -3.77
CA VAL A 14 0.53 -8.10 -2.78
C VAL A 14 0.47 -6.64 -3.19
N GLY A 15 -0.70 -6.02 -3.03
CA GLY A 15 -0.90 -4.61 -3.30
C GLY A 15 -0.34 -3.69 -2.21
N VAL A 16 0.54 -2.78 -2.60
CA VAL A 16 1.19 -1.80 -1.73
C VAL A 16 0.73 -0.38 -2.06
N SER A 17 0.21 0.33 -1.07
CA SER A 17 -0.21 1.72 -1.18
C SER A 17 0.44 2.64 -0.15
N GLY A 18 1.29 2.10 0.74
CA GLY A 18 1.85 2.81 1.89
C GLY A 18 0.85 3.08 3.04
N SER A 19 -0.41 2.69 2.88
CA SER A 19 -1.40 2.78 3.97
C SER A 19 -1.19 1.69 5.02
N LEU A 20 -1.59 1.93 6.26
CA LEU A 20 -1.47 0.95 7.35
C LEU A 20 -2.14 -0.40 7.04
N GLY A 21 -3.34 -0.38 6.44
CA GLY A 21 -4.03 -1.59 6.01
C GLY A 21 -3.28 -2.34 4.90
N SER A 22 -2.58 -1.62 4.03
CA SER A 22 -1.72 -2.20 3.00
C SER A 22 -0.43 -2.79 3.60
N LEU A 23 0.15 -2.17 4.63
CA LEU A 23 1.28 -2.73 5.38
C LEU A 23 0.88 -4.02 6.13
N THR A 24 -0.31 -4.05 6.73
CA THR A 24 -0.86 -5.28 7.33
C THR A 24 -0.99 -6.40 6.29
N ALA A 25 -1.49 -6.09 5.09
CA ALA A 25 -1.58 -7.05 3.99
C ALA A 25 -0.18 -7.51 3.52
N LEU A 26 0.79 -6.60 3.44
CA LEU A 26 2.18 -6.88 3.08
C LEU A 26 2.85 -7.84 4.07
N CYS A 27 2.70 -7.62 5.38
CA CYS A 27 3.22 -8.54 6.39
C CYS A 27 2.57 -9.93 6.29
N ARG A 28 1.24 -9.98 6.10
CA ARG A 28 0.53 -11.26 5.87
C ARG A 28 0.95 -11.97 4.60
N ALA A 29 1.23 -11.23 3.53
CA ALA A 29 1.76 -11.78 2.30
C ALA A 29 3.16 -12.39 2.51
N ALA A 30 4.02 -11.75 3.29
CA ALA A 30 5.33 -12.32 3.64
C ALA A 30 5.18 -13.62 4.46
N ASP A 31 4.23 -13.66 5.41
CA ASP A 31 3.91 -14.90 6.15
C ASP A 31 3.47 -16.04 5.21
N GLU A 32 2.60 -15.74 4.25
CA GLU A 32 2.14 -16.72 3.24
C GLU A 32 3.28 -17.15 2.31
N ALA A 33 4.14 -16.22 1.89
CA ALA A 33 5.29 -16.53 1.07
C ALA A 33 6.24 -17.50 1.78
N ARG A 34 6.49 -17.30 3.09
CA ARG A 34 7.27 -18.25 3.90
C ARG A 34 6.62 -19.62 4.00
N ARG A 35 5.31 -19.68 4.25
CA ARG A 35 4.56 -20.96 4.34
C ARG A 35 4.59 -21.76 3.04
N ARG A 36 4.59 -21.06 1.90
CA ARG A 36 4.50 -21.66 0.57
C ARG A 36 5.86 -21.85 -0.11
N SER A 37 6.95 -21.44 0.53
CA SER A 37 8.28 -21.33 -0.10
C SER A 37 8.22 -20.55 -1.43
N ALA A 38 7.42 -19.48 -1.44
CA ALA A 38 7.10 -18.68 -2.61
C ALA A 38 7.87 -17.35 -2.62
N GLU A 39 8.04 -16.76 -3.80
CA GLU A 39 8.62 -15.42 -3.93
C GLU A 39 7.56 -14.35 -3.61
N LEU A 40 7.91 -13.34 -2.80
CA LEU A 40 7.03 -12.23 -2.49
C LEU A 40 7.13 -11.15 -3.58
N TRP A 41 6.00 -10.74 -4.13
CA TRP A 41 5.89 -9.72 -5.19
C TRP A 41 5.06 -8.53 -4.70
N PRO A 42 5.67 -7.56 -4.00
CA PRO A 42 5.00 -6.31 -3.65
C PRO A 42 4.81 -5.43 -4.89
N VAL A 43 3.56 -5.04 -5.17
CA VAL A 43 3.19 -4.25 -6.34
C VAL A 43 2.60 -2.93 -5.91
N LEU A 44 3.21 -1.82 -6.33
CA LEU A 44 2.64 -0.48 -6.21
C LEU A 44 2.19 0.01 -7.58
N ALA A 45 0.89 0.27 -7.70
CA ALA A 45 0.32 0.83 -8.91
C ALA A 45 0.36 2.36 -8.87
N TRP A 46 0.65 2.99 -10.01
CA TRP A 46 0.68 4.45 -10.14
C TRP A 46 0.02 4.89 -11.45
N GLU A 47 -0.56 6.08 -11.42
CA GLU A 47 -1.12 6.74 -12.60
C GLU A 47 -0.64 8.19 -12.65
N PRO A 48 -0.50 8.77 -13.85
CA PRO A 48 -0.38 10.20 -14.01
C PRO A 48 -1.49 10.97 -13.28
N PRO A 49 -1.25 12.22 -12.82
CA PRO A 49 -2.30 13.11 -12.35
C PRO A 49 -3.44 13.21 -13.35
N GLY A 50 -4.67 13.08 -12.88
CA GLY A 50 -5.87 13.00 -13.73
C GLY A 50 -6.17 11.62 -14.31
N GLY A 51 -5.35 10.61 -14.00
CA GLY A 51 -5.52 9.24 -14.44
C GLY A 51 -5.20 9.02 -15.91
N GLU A 52 -5.33 7.77 -16.36
CA GLU A 52 -4.86 7.40 -17.69
C GLU A 52 -5.68 8.02 -18.85
N LEU A 53 -6.93 8.41 -18.59
CA LEU A 53 -7.75 9.15 -19.56
C LEU A 53 -7.22 10.57 -19.80
N ALA A 54 -6.79 11.27 -18.74
CA ALA A 54 -6.19 12.60 -18.86
C ALA A 54 -4.84 12.51 -19.59
N ALA A 55 -4.03 11.49 -19.27
CA ALA A 55 -2.75 11.24 -19.92
C ALA A 55 -2.87 10.98 -21.43
N ARG A 56 -4.00 10.43 -21.90
CA ARG A 56 -4.28 10.26 -23.34
C ARG A 56 -4.67 11.57 -24.04
N ARG A 57 -5.36 12.48 -23.35
CA ARG A 57 -5.77 13.77 -23.90
C ARG A 57 -4.62 14.77 -23.94
N THR A 58 -3.81 14.77 -22.89
CA THR A 58 -2.64 15.64 -22.76
C THR A 58 -1.46 14.81 -22.27
N PRO A 59 -0.68 14.23 -23.20
CA PRO A 59 0.47 13.41 -22.85
C PRO A 59 1.49 14.21 -22.06
N ALA A 60 1.88 13.69 -20.90
CA ALA A 60 3.02 14.20 -20.16
C ALA A 60 4.32 13.98 -20.96
N SER A 61 5.31 14.85 -20.75
CA SER A 61 6.65 14.63 -21.29
C SER A 61 7.26 13.35 -20.72
N TYR A 62 8.19 12.73 -21.46
CA TYR A 62 8.90 11.54 -21.02
C TYR A 62 9.60 11.75 -19.66
N VAL A 63 10.19 12.93 -19.46
CA VAL A 63 10.84 13.33 -18.21
C VAL A 63 9.87 13.28 -17.02
N LEU A 64 8.64 13.75 -17.21
CA LEU A 64 7.65 13.80 -16.14
C LEU A 64 7.09 12.41 -15.79
N LEU A 65 6.91 11.54 -16.79
CA LEU A 65 6.53 10.14 -16.57
C LEU A 65 7.59 9.38 -15.77
N ASP A 66 8.87 9.58 -16.10
CA ASP A 66 9.99 8.96 -15.40
C ASP A 66 10.09 9.45 -13.95
N GLU A 67 9.84 10.75 -13.68
CA GLU A 67 9.76 11.27 -12.31
C GLU A 67 8.64 10.62 -11.49
N TRP A 68 7.45 10.44 -12.06
CA TRP A 68 6.35 9.78 -11.35
C TRP A 68 6.63 8.31 -11.07
N GLN A 69 7.24 7.60 -12.03
CA GLN A 69 7.70 6.23 -11.82
C GLN A 69 8.76 6.15 -10.72
N ARG A 70 9.72 7.09 -10.69
CA ARG A 70 10.72 7.20 -9.62
C ARG A 70 10.06 7.45 -8.26
N LEU A 71 9.09 8.36 -8.18
CA LEU A 71 8.35 8.63 -6.94
C LEU A 71 7.60 7.38 -6.47
N ALA A 72 6.91 6.68 -7.36
CA ALA A 72 6.21 5.44 -7.07
C ALA A 72 7.17 4.37 -6.53
N ARG A 73 8.38 4.24 -7.12
CA ARG A 73 9.43 3.35 -6.63
C ARG A 73 9.92 3.73 -5.23
N ARG A 74 10.16 5.01 -4.97
CA ARG A 74 10.55 5.48 -3.62
C ARG A 74 9.48 5.14 -2.60
N ASN A 75 8.20 5.40 -2.92
CA ASN A 75 7.08 5.10 -2.02
C ASN A 75 6.97 3.60 -1.72
N LEU A 76 7.20 2.74 -2.72
CA LEU A 76 7.22 1.29 -2.52
C LEU A 76 8.37 0.90 -1.58
N LEU A 77 9.58 1.41 -1.80
CA LEU A 77 10.74 1.12 -0.95
C LEU A 77 10.51 1.58 0.50
N THR A 78 9.95 2.77 0.70
CA THR A 78 9.56 3.28 2.02
C THR A 78 8.54 2.36 2.71
N ALA A 79 7.52 1.88 1.98
CA ALA A 79 6.55 0.94 2.53
C ALA A 79 7.18 -0.41 2.92
N LEU A 80 8.14 -0.90 2.13
CA LEU A 80 8.88 -2.13 2.44
C LEU A 80 9.77 -1.97 3.68
N ASP A 81 10.45 -0.82 3.80
CA ASP A 81 11.25 -0.49 4.97
C ASP A 81 10.38 -0.39 6.23
N HIS A 82 9.20 0.25 6.14
CA HIS A 82 8.26 0.28 7.26
C HIS A 82 7.73 -1.11 7.67
N ALA A 83 7.56 -2.03 6.72
CA ALA A 83 7.04 -3.37 7.01
C ALA A 83 8.11 -4.33 7.54
N PHE A 84 9.33 -4.25 7.01
CA PHE A 84 10.35 -5.28 7.21
C PHE A 84 11.67 -4.76 7.78
N GLY A 85 11.92 -3.44 7.71
CA GLY A 85 13.19 -2.82 8.04
C GLY A 85 14.37 -3.50 7.34
N HIS A 86 15.52 -3.50 8.01
CA HIS A 86 16.77 -4.06 7.49
C HIS A 86 16.76 -5.60 7.40
N ALA A 87 15.88 -6.28 8.15
CA ALA A 87 15.81 -7.74 8.16
C ALA A 87 15.18 -8.30 6.87
N GLY A 88 14.40 -7.48 6.16
CA GLY A 88 13.66 -7.93 4.98
C GLY A 88 12.56 -8.95 5.29
N PRO A 89 11.87 -9.48 4.28
CA PRO A 89 10.70 -10.34 4.47
C PRO A 89 11.04 -11.80 4.84
N GLY A 90 12.33 -12.17 4.88
CA GLY A 90 12.80 -13.54 5.12
C GLY A 90 12.51 -14.51 3.97
N VAL A 91 12.19 -14.00 2.77
CA VAL A 91 11.93 -14.76 1.53
C VAL A 91 12.49 -14.00 0.32
N PRO A 92 12.73 -14.68 -0.81
CA PRO A 92 12.99 -14.00 -2.08
C PRO A 92 11.88 -12.98 -2.36
N MET A 93 12.27 -11.77 -2.78
CA MET A 93 11.33 -10.68 -3.00
C MET A 93 11.66 -9.91 -4.27
N ARG A 94 10.63 -9.65 -5.09
CA ARG A 94 10.70 -8.83 -6.29
C ARG A 94 9.68 -7.69 -6.23
N ALA A 95 10.15 -6.50 -5.87
CA ALA A 95 9.34 -5.30 -5.81
C ALA A 95 9.03 -4.75 -7.21
N LEU A 96 7.75 -4.43 -7.47
CA LEU A 96 7.25 -3.98 -8.76
C LEU A 96 6.49 -2.67 -8.65
N VAL A 97 6.74 -1.79 -9.61
CA VAL A 97 5.99 -0.55 -9.79
C VAL A 97 5.31 -0.63 -11.15
N ALA A 98 3.98 -0.59 -11.16
CA ALA A 98 3.18 -0.82 -12.35
C ALA A 98 2.36 0.41 -12.68
N ARG A 99 2.36 0.82 -13.95
CA ARG A 99 1.52 1.93 -14.42
C ARG A 99 0.11 1.43 -14.66
N GLY A 100 -0.88 2.18 -14.19
CA GLY A 100 -2.30 1.92 -14.38
C GLY A 100 -3.05 1.79 -13.06
N THR A 101 -4.34 1.49 -13.16
CA THR A 101 -5.19 1.32 -11.98
C THR A 101 -4.74 0.15 -11.11
N ALA A 102 -4.86 0.28 -9.79
CA ALA A 102 -4.38 -0.72 -8.85
C ALA A 102 -4.97 -2.12 -9.07
N GLY A 103 -6.28 -2.22 -9.32
CA GLY A 103 -6.93 -3.51 -9.56
C GLY A 103 -6.36 -4.23 -10.78
N ARG A 104 -6.22 -3.51 -11.90
CA ARG A 104 -5.66 -4.06 -13.14
C ARG A 104 -4.20 -4.47 -12.95
N ALA A 105 -3.37 -3.57 -12.43
CA ALA A 105 -1.95 -3.83 -12.20
C ALA A 105 -1.71 -5.07 -11.33
N LEU A 106 -2.53 -5.28 -10.30
CA LEU A 106 -2.44 -6.45 -9.43
C LEU A 106 -2.84 -7.75 -10.13
N VAL A 107 -3.95 -7.74 -10.87
CA VAL A 107 -4.41 -8.92 -11.63
C VAL A 107 -3.41 -9.29 -12.73
N GLU A 108 -2.86 -8.30 -13.43
CA GLU A 108 -1.81 -8.54 -14.44
C GLU A 108 -0.49 -9.01 -13.82
N SER A 109 -0.21 -8.67 -12.56
CA SER A 109 0.98 -9.15 -11.85
C SER A 109 0.80 -10.57 -11.30
N ALA A 110 -0.43 -10.97 -10.99
CA ALA A 110 -0.82 -12.28 -10.47
C ALA A 110 -1.49 -13.13 -11.56
N ASP A 111 -0.76 -13.30 -12.66
CA ASP A 111 -1.23 -13.87 -13.93
C ASP A 111 -1.17 -15.40 -14.01
N ARG A 112 -0.77 -16.10 -12.95
CA ARG A 112 -0.69 -17.57 -12.93
C ARG A 112 -1.62 -18.17 -11.90
N ASP A 113 -2.22 -19.31 -12.23
CA ASP A 113 -3.16 -20.04 -11.36
C ASP A 113 -2.53 -20.46 -10.02
N ASN A 114 -1.20 -20.63 -9.96
CA ASN A 114 -0.46 -21.00 -8.76
C ASN A 114 -0.01 -19.81 -7.90
N ASP A 115 -0.33 -18.58 -8.31
CA ASP A 115 -0.08 -17.40 -7.50
C ASP A 115 -1.04 -17.30 -6.31
N LEU A 116 -0.68 -16.49 -5.33
CA LEU A 116 -1.61 -15.97 -4.33
C LEU A 116 -1.65 -14.45 -4.45
N LEU A 117 -2.82 -13.90 -4.76
CA LEU A 117 -3.02 -12.45 -4.74
C LEU A 117 -3.52 -11.99 -3.38
N VAL A 118 -2.75 -11.18 -2.68
CA VAL A 118 -3.07 -10.63 -1.35
C VAL A 118 -3.48 -9.17 -1.49
N VAL A 119 -4.65 -8.83 -0.96
CA VAL A 119 -5.20 -7.47 -0.99
C VAL A 119 -5.65 -7.04 0.41
N GLY A 120 -5.46 -5.77 0.75
CA GLY A 120 -6.05 -5.21 1.97
C GLY A 120 -7.56 -5.03 1.82
N ALA A 121 -8.35 -5.49 2.80
CA ALA A 121 -9.81 -5.42 2.79
C ALA A 121 -10.36 -4.03 3.21
N GLY A 122 -9.50 -3.11 3.63
CA GLY A 122 -9.87 -1.76 4.02
C GLY A 122 -10.65 -1.65 5.33
N ARG A 123 -10.98 -0.40 5.70
CA ARG A 123 -11.72 -0.07 6.94
C ARG A 123 -13.21 -0.41 6.81
N ARG A 124 -13.80 -1.03 7.82
CA ARG A 124 -15.27 -1.11 8.03
C ARG A 124 -15.88 0.17 8.62
N SER A 125 -15.36 1.35 8.29
CA SER A 125 -15.94 2.63 8.76
C SER A 125 -16.93 3.17 7.73
N SER A 126 -18.11 3.61 8.19
CA SER A 126 -19.30 3.91 7.38
C SER A 126 -19.13 4.88 6.20
N TRP A 127 -18.00 5.59 6.11
CA TRP A 127 -17.69 6.59 5.08
C TRP A 127 -16.63 6.14 4.04
N HIS A 128 -16.01 4.96 4.21
CA HIS A 128 -14.96 4.46 3.29
C HIS A 128 -15.30 3.15 2.57
N ARG A 129 -16.57 2.71 2.61
CA ARG A 129 -17.03 1.47 1.96
C ARG A 129 -16.81 1.43 0.44
N LEU A 130 -16.56 2.56 -0.21
CA LEU A 130 -16.46 2.65 -1.67
C LEU A 130 -15.01 2.51 -2.19
N CYS A 131 -14.04 3.24 -1.61
CA CYS A 131 -12.71 3.35 -2.23
C CYS A 131 -11.85 2.10 -2.05
N SER A 132 -11.74 1.55 -0.83
CA SER A 132 -10.91 0.35 -0.58
C SER A 132 -11.53 -0.93 -1.11
N CYS A 133 -12.86 -0.94 -1.31
CA CYS A 133 -13.57 -2.10 -1.83
C CYS A 133 -13.40 -2.24 -3.35
N SER A 134 -13.12 -1.16 -4.08
CA SER A 134 -12.99 -1.17 -5.54
C SER A 134 -11.85 -2.07 -6.02
N VAL A 135 -10.66 -1.95 -5.43
CA VAL A 135 -9.48 -2.77 -5.79
C VAL A 135 -9.73 -4.23 -5.40
N SER A 136 -10.12 -4.50 -4.16
CA SER A 136 -10.39 -5.88 -3.73
C SER A 136 -11.50 -6.55 -4.54
N ARG A 137 -12.59 -5.83 -4.86
CA ARG A 137 -13.68 -6.35 -5.71
C ARG A 137 -13.20 -6.58 -7.14
N TYR A 138 -12.40 -5.68 -7.69
CA TYR A 138 -11.82 -5.87 -9.02
C TYR A 138 -10.96 -7.13 -9.06
N CYS A 139 -10.06 -7.30 -8.08
CA CYS A 139 -9.21 -8.48 -7.97
C CYS A 139 -10.03 -9.76 -7.80
N LEU A 140 -11.03 -9.77 -6.91
CA LEU A 140 -11.92 -10.93 -6.71
C LEU A 140 -12.71 -11.30 -7.98
N ALA A 141 -13.02 -10.32 -8.83
CA ALA A 141 -13.79 -10.56 -10.04
C ALA A 141 -12.94 -10.97 -11.26
N HIS A 142 -11.64 -10.63 -11.28
CA HIS A 142 -10.80 -10.78 -12.48
C HIS A 142 -9.51 -11.59 -12.27
N ALA A 143 -9.12 -11.90 -11.02
CA ALA A 143 -7.94 -12.71 -10.77
C ALA A 143 -8.15 -14.15 -11.26
N VAL A 144 -7.13 -14.70 -11.90
CA VAL A 144 -7.06 -16.12 -12.29
C VAL A 144 -6.64 -17.02 -11.13
N CYS A 145 -6.10 -16.42 -10.06
CA CYS A 145 -5.54 -17.10 -8.91
C CYS A 145 -6.34 -16.84 -7.62
N PRO A 146 -6.14 -17.66 -6.57
CA PRO A 146 -6.74 -17.42 -5.27
C PRO A 146 -6.43 -16.00 -4.73
N VAL A 147 -7.46 -15.34 -4.20
CA VAL A 147 -7.34 -14.00 -3.61
C VAL A 147 -7.52 -14.06 -2.09
N LEU A 148 -6.52 -13.59 -1.35
CA LEU A 148 -6.56 -13.43 0.10
C LEU A 148 -6.84 -11.98 0.47
N ALA A 149 -8.03 -11.74 1.04
CA ALA A 149 -8.41 -10.43 1.57
C ALA A 149 -8.01 -10.31 3.05
N VAL A 150 -7.10 -9.37 3.37
CA VAL A 150 -6.55 -9.18 4.72
C VAL A 150 -7.30 -8.05 5.44
N PRO A 151 -7.95 -8.31 6.59
CA PRO A 151 -8.59 -7.25 7.37
C PRO A 151 -7.56 -6.30 7.99
N PRO A 152 -7.94 -5.06 8.33
CA PRO A 152 -7.06 -4.14 9.05
C PRO A 152 -6.68 -4.69 10.42
N SER A 153 -5.53 -4.28 10.95
CA SER A 153 -5.07 -4.74 12.26
C SER A 153 -6.07 -4.33 13.37
N PRO A 154 -6.38 -5.23 14.33
CA PRO A 154 -7.28 -4.90 15.45
C PRO A 154 -6.78 -3.72 16.30
N LEU A 155 -5.46 -3.59 16.46
CA LEU A 155 -4.81 -2.51 17.20
C LEU A 155 -5.00 -1.13 16.55
N GLU A 156 -4.99 -1.02 15.21
CA GLU A 156 -5.34 0.22 14.53
C GLU A 156 -6.80 0.62 14.73
N ALA A 157 -7.69 -0.38 14.73
CA ALA A 157 -9.10 -0.15 15.02
C ALA A 157 -9.28 0.40 16.45
N GLU A 158 -8.55 -0.15 17.42
CA GLU A 158 -8.56 0.33 18.81
C GLU A 158 -7.94 1.71 18.97
N LEU A 159 -6.74 1.96 18.43
CA LEU A 159 -6.06 3.27 18.46
C LEU A 159 -6.94 4.38 17.88
N THR A 160 -7.60 4.12 16.76
CA THR A 160 -8.52 5.08 16.13
C THR A 160 -9.79 5.28 16.96
N SER A 161 -10.30 4.23 17.60
CA SER A 161 -11.44 4.32 18.52
C SER A 161 -11.12 5.14 19.77
N ALA A 162 -9.87 5.07 20.26
CA ALA A 162 -9.38 5.84 21.39
C ALA A 162 -9.19 7.30 20.99
N HIS A 163 -8.62 7.56 19.80
CA HIS A 163 -8.45 8.91 19.28
C HIS A 163 -9.79 9.66 19.12
N ARG A 164 -10.84 8.97 18.64
CA ARG A 164 -12.20 9.53 18.58
C ARG A 164 -12.79 9.82 19.96
N ARG A 165 -12.51 9.01 20.97
CA ARG A 165 -13.01 9.23 22.35
C ARG A 165 -12.28 10.37 23.07
N ASN A 166 -10.99 10.56 22.79
CA ASN A 166 -10.18 11.61 23.41
C ASN A 166 -10.36 12.99 22.78
N LEU A 167 -10.71 13.06 21.49
CA LEU A 167 -11.03 14.34 20.82
C LEU A 167 -12.23 15.08 21.43
N TRP A 168 -13.14 14.38 22.14
CA TRP A 168 -14.24 15.01 22.88
C TRP A 168 -13.85 15.50 24.28
N ARG A 169 -12.67 15.10 24.81
CA ARG A 169 -12.20 15.50 26.14
C ARG A 169 -11.11 16.56 26.12
N LEU A 170 -10.51 16.83 24.97
CA LEU A 170 -9.59 17.95 24.80
C LEU A 170 -10.40 19.22 24.53
N ARG A 171 -10.88 19.87 25.60
CA ARG A 171 -11.09 21.32 25.54
C ARG A 171 -9.71 21.93 25.35
N LEU A 172 -9.40 22.35 24.12
CA LEU A 172 -8.24 23.18 23.85
C LEU A 172 -8.49 24.53 24.50
N ASP A 173 -7.98 24.72 25.70
CA ASP A 173 -7.97 26.02 26.37
C ASP A 173 -6.87 26.86 25.72
N THR A 174 -7.26 27.63 24.70
CA THR A 174 -6.36 28.45 23.88
C THR A 174 -5.66 29.57 24.67
N ARG A 175 -6.08 29.82 25.92
CA ARG A 175 -5.46 30.82 26.81
C ARG A 175 -3.99 30.51 27.15
N ARG A 176 -3.59 29.23 27.19
CA ARG A 176 -2.19 28.85 27.49
C ARG A 176 -1.20 29.04 26.35
N LEU A 177 -1.67 29.28 25.11
CA LEU A 177 -0.79 29.47 23.95
C LEU A 177 -0.42 30.94 23.70
N ALA A 178 -1.09 31.89 24.37
CA ALA A 178 -0.80 33.32 24.25
C ALA A 178 0.36 33.77 25.16
N GLU A 179 0.57 33.11 26.29
CA GLU A 179 1.55 33.53 27.29
C GLU A 179 3.01 33.21 26.91
N THR A 180 3.24 32.29 25.97
CA THR A 180 4.61 31.86 25.60
C THR A 180 5.23 32.66 24.45
N ALA A 181 4.51 33.63 23.87
CA ALA A 181 4.97 34.41 22.72
C ALA A 181 5.56 35.79 23.10
N GLU A 182 5.43 36.25 24.34
CA GLU A 182 5.91 37.59 24.76
C GLU A 182 7.33 37.60 25.36
N GLU A 183 7.93 36.44 25.68
CA GLU A 183 9.21 36.38 26.40
C GLU A 183 10.42 36.10 25.50
N THR A 184 10.54 36.80 24.35
CA THR A 184 11.81 36.88 23.60
C THR A 184 11.96 38.22 22.91
N VAL A 185 12.26 39.27 23.69
CA VAL A 185 12.90 40.50 23.17
C VAL A 185 14.20 40.71 23.95
N PRO A 186 15.38 40.58 23.32
CA PRO A 186 16.65 40.91 23.98
C PRO A 186 16.86 42.43 23.99
N PRO A 187 17.37 43.03 25.09
CA PRO A 187 17.83 44.41 25.06
C PRO A 187 19.23 44.51 24.44
N ASP A 188 19.34 45.42 23.47
CA ASP A 188 20.58 45.94 22.88
C ASP A 188 21.22 46.95 23.86
N ALA A 189 22.56 47.04 23.82
CA ALA A 189 23.51 47.91 24.57
C ALA A 189 24.06 47.39 25.92
#